data_AF-A0A261VEJ1-F1
#
_entry.id   AF-A0A261VEJ1-F1
#
_cell.length_a   1.000
_cell.length_b   1.000
_cell.length_c   1.000
_cell.angle_alpha   90.00
_cell.angle_beta   90.00
_cell.angle_gamma   90.00
#
_symmetry.space_group_name_H-M   'P 1'
#
loop_
_entity.id
_entity.type
_entity.pdbx_description
1 polymer ?
#
loop_
_entity_poly.entity_id
_entity_poly.type
_entity_poly.pdbx_seq_one_letter_code
_entity_poly.pdbx_strand_id
1 'polypeptide(L)' 'MSAFASFAEFLAMDGHGVYVWGAYGLCAMLMALNVALPVLARRRYLNDLARRRRREALR' A
#
# COMPACT_ATOMS: atom_id res chain seq x y z
N MET A 1 8.75 3.86 35.85
CA MET A 1 9.35 4.75 34.84
C MET A 1 8.69 4.43 33.51
N SER A 2 7.61 5.12 33.17
CA SER A 2 6.87 4.93 31.92
C SER A 2 7.67 5.58 30.79
N ALA A 3 7.93 4.83 29.71
CA ALA A 3 8.79 5.28 28.60
C ALA A 3 8.27 6.53 27.86
N PHE A 4 6.98 6.88 28.02
CA PHE A 4 6.34 8.07 27.46
C PHE A 4 5.22 8.54 28.40
N ALA A 5 5.04 9.86 28.56
CA ALA A 5 3.99 10.46 29.40
C ALA A 5 2.72 10.82 28.61
N SER A 6 2.79 10.84 27.27
CA SER A 6 1.64 11.09 26.40
C SER A 6 1.77 10.46 25.01
N PHE A 7 0.65 10.32 24.31
CA PHE A 7 0.63 9.87 22.91
C PHE A 7 1.40 10.83 21.97
N ALA A 8 1.40 12.12 22.28
CA ALA A 8 2.16 13.12 21.53
C ALA A 8 3.67 12.92 21.67
N GLU A 9 4.17 12.61 22.87
CA GLU A 9 5.59 12.28 23.09
C GLU A 9 6.01 10.99 22.37
N PHE A 10 5.13 9.99 22.35
CA PHE A 10 5.37 8.77 21.59
C PHE A 10 5.47 9.03 20.08
N LEU A 11 4.67 9.95 19.55
CA LEU A 11 4.72 10.31 18.13
C LEU A 11 5.92 11.21 17.82
N ALA A 12 6.27 12.13 18.73
CA ALA A 12 7.40 13.04 18.57
C ALA A 12 8.76 12.33 18.75
N MET A 13 8.82 11.25 19.55
CA MET A 13 10.04 10.51 19.91
C MET A 13 11.23 11.44 20.13
N ASP A 14 11.05 12.45 21.00
CA ASP A 14 12.08 13.45 21.32
C ASP A 14 12.70 14.17 20.10
N GLY A 15 11.89 14.42 19.06
CA GLY A 15 12.30 15.07 17.81
C GLY A 15 12.68 14.11 16.68
N HIS A 16 12.80 12.81 16.95
CA HIS A 16 13.11 11.80 15.92
C HIS A 16 11.88 11.19 15.25
N GLY A 17 10.67 11.50 15.73
CA GLY A 17 9.42 10.93 15.24
C GLY A 17 9.25 11.05 13.72
N VAL A 18 9.63 12.19 13.13
CA VAL A 18 9.53 12.42 11.68
C VAL A 18 10.34 11.39 10.89
N TYR A 19 11.55 11.04 11.35
CA TYR A 19 12.39 10.05 10.69
C TYR A 19 11.83 8.63 10.85
N VAL A 20 11.39 8.29 12.06
CA VAL A 20 10.86 6.95 12.37
C VAL A 20 9.57 6.70 11.60
N TRP A 21 8.57 7.56 11.78
CA TRP A 21 7.28 7.43 11.10
C TRP A 21 7.39 7.63 9.59
N GLY A 22 8.31 8.49 9.13
CA GLY A 22 8.61 8.64 7.71
C GLY A 22 9.17 7.35 7.09
N ALA A 23 10.13 6.70 7.74
CA ALA A 23 10.68 5.42 7.28
C ALA A 23 9.64 4.30 7.30
N TYR A 24 8.83 4.20 8.36
CA TYR A 24 7.73 3.24 8.44
C TYR A 24 6.67 3.50 7.36
N GLY A 25 6.29 4.76 7.16
CA GLY A 25 5.33 5.16 6.13
C GLY A 25 5.84 4.84 4.73
N LEU A 26 7.11 5.13 4.43
CA LEU A 26 7.72 4.80 3.15
C LEU A 26 7.79 3.28 2.93
N CYS A 27 8.20 2.52 3.95
CA CYS A 27 8.24 1.07 3.89
C CYS A 27 6.84 0.47 3.63
N ALA A 28 5.84 0.91 4.39
CA ALA A 28 4.46 0.49 4.22
C ALA A 28 3.92 0.85 2.83
N MET A 29 4.25 2.03 2.32
CA MET A 29 3.89 2.45 0.97
C MET A 29 4.53 1.55 -0.09
N LEU A 30 5.81 1.22 0.04
CA LEU A 30 6.49 0.32 -0.89
C LEU A 30 5.90 -1.10 -0.85
N MET A 31 5.62 -1.64 0.34
CA MET A 31 4.92 -2.92 0.48
C MET A 31 3.53 -2.89 -0.17
N ALA A 32 2.76 -1.83 0.07
CA ALA A 32 1.43 -1.66 -0.52
C ALA A 32 1.50 -1.58 -2.05
N LEU A 33 2.47 -0.85 -2.60
CA LEU A 33 2.70 -0.77 -4.05
C LEU A 33 3.07 -2.14 -4.63
N ASN A 34 3.92 -2.89 -3.93
CA ASN A 34 4.34 -4.23 -4.37
C ASN A 34 3.15 -5.18 -4.52
N VAL A 35 2.12 -5.06 -3.67
CA VAL A 35 0.89 -5.85 -3.75
C VAL A 35 -0.14 -5.23 -4.71
N ALA A 36 -0.31 -3.92 -4.70
CA ALA A 36 -1.32 -3.23 -5.49
C ALA A 36 -1.06 -3.33 -6.99
N LEU A 37 0.18 -3.18 -7.42
CA LEU A 37 0.57 -3.25 -8.84
C LEU A 37 0.20 -4.59 -9.50
N PRO A 38 0.59 -5.77 -8.97
CA PRO A 38 0.22 -7.05 -9.57
C PRO A 38 -1.29 -7.32 -9.49
N VAL A 39 -1.97 -6.89 -8.42
CA VAL A 39 -3.43 -7.02 -8.31
C VAL A 39 -4.13 -6.21 -9.41
N LEU A 40 -3.73 -4.96 -9.62
CA LEU A 40 -4.27 -4.10 -10.68
C LEU A 40 -3.98 -4.68 -12.07
N ALA A 41 -2.76 -5.15 -12.31
CA ALA A 41 -2.37 -5.80 -13.56
C ALA A 41 -3.23 -7.05 -13.84
N ARG A 42 -3.45 -7.90 -12.83
CA ARG A 42 -4.30 -9.09 -12.94
C ARG A 42 -5.75 -8.74 -13.24
N ARG A 43 -6.30 -7.72 -12.57
CA ARG A 43 -7.67 -7.24 -12.85
C ARG A 43 -7.80 -6.76 -14.29
N ARG A 44 -6.81 -6.02 -14.80
CA ARG A 44 -6.78 -5.56 -16.20
C ARG A 44 -6.72 -6.73 -17.18
N TYR A 45 -5.84 -7.70 -16.93
CA TYR A 45 -5.70 -8.90 -17.76
C TYR A 45 -7.01 -9.71 -17.85
N LEU A 46 -7.67 -9.96 -16.71
CA LEU A 46 -8.95 -10.69 -16.69
C LEU A 46 -10.06 -9.94 -17.42
N ASN A 47 -10.12 -8.62 -17.29
CA ASN A 47 -11.08 -7.80 -18.01
C ASN A 47 -10.87 -7.86 -19.53
N ASP A 48 -9.61 -7.89 -19.98
CA ASP A 48 -9.29 -8.01 -21.40
C ASP A 48 -9.67 -9.39 -21.97
N LEU A 49 -9.46 -10.46 -21.20
CA LEU A 49 -9.92 -11.81 -21.57
C LEU A 49 -11.45 -11.89 -21.64
N ALA A 50 -12.16 -11.30 -20.68
CA ALA A 50 -13.62 -11.26 -20.68
C ALA A 50 -14.17 -10.54 -21.93
N ARG A 51 -13.51 -9.45 -22.36
CA ARG A 51 -13.86 -8.74 -23.59
C ARG A 51 -13.60 -9.56 -24.85
N ARG A 52 -12.51 -10.35 -24.89
CA ARG A 52 -12.20 -11.24 -26.03
C ARG A 52 -13.24 -12.35 -26.19
N ARG A 53 -13.60 -13.04 -25.11
CA ARG A 53 -14.63 -14.10 -25.15
C ARG A 53 -15.98 -13.62 -25.67
N ARG A 54 -16.39 -12.39 -25.30
CA ARG A 54 -17.65 -11.81 -25.81
C ARG A 54 -17.65 -11.59 -27.32
N ARG A 55 -16.49 -11.32 -27.93
CA ARG A 55 -16.36 -11.15 -29.39
C ARG A 55 -16.33 -12.48 -30.14
N GLU A 56 -15.73 -13.51 -29.53
CA GLU A 56 -15.72 -14.88 -30.08
C GLU A 56 -17.10 -15.52 -30.01
N ALA A 57 -17.88 -15.27 -28.95
CA ALA A 57 -19.25 -15.78 -28.82
C ALA A 57 -20.27 -15.11 -29.77
N LEU A 58 -19.91 -14.00 -30.42
CA LEU A 58 -20.75 -13.28 -31.37
C LEU A 58 -20.41 -13.60 -32.84
N ARG A 59 -19.35 -14.38 -33.09
CA ARG A 59 -18.99 -14.92 -34.40
C ARG A 59 -19.48 -16.36 -34.49
#